data_AF-A0A920VZS1-F1
#
_entry.id   AF-A0A920VZS1-F1
#
_cell.length_a   1.000
_cell.length_b   1.000
_cell.length_c   1.000
_cell.angle_alpha   90.00
_cell.angle_beta   90.00
_cell.angle_gamma   90.00
#
_symmetry.space_group_name_H-M   'P 1'
#
loop_
_entity.id
_entity.type
_entity.pdbx_description
1 polymer ?
#
loop_
_entity_poly.entity_id
_entity_poly.type
_entity_poly.pdbx_seq_one_letter_code
_entity_poly.pdbx_strand_id
1 'polypeptide(L)'
;MERDEQSFAADVSNESMRCTTLGELGEGTGVNLEKAMLASSRFGGHIVSGHVDGVGTLVSSQADGQSLRLVFSAPDELKKYIAAKGSLSIDGASLTVNEVNANQFTINVIPHTQTATIIGNYQINQKVNLEVDLVARYLERLIQGDEATIPKVLDREFLKAHGFG
;
A
#
# COMPACT_ATOMS: atom_id res chain seq x y z
N MET A 1 17.05 -9.44 -16.14
CA MET A 1 17.60 -8.13 -15.73
C MET A 1 18.92 -7.93 -16.40
N GLU A 2 18.98 -6.96 -17.30
CA GLU A 2 20.24 -6.43 -17.81
C GLU A 2 20.66 -5.28 -16.90
N ARG A 3 21.93 -5.19 -16.54
CA ARG A 3 22.42 -4.16 -15.61
C ARG A 3 23.83 -3.75 -15.99
N ASP A 4 24.08 -2.45 -16.00
CA ASP A 4 25.42 -1.88 -16.03
C ASP A 4 25.69 -1.07 -14.74
N GLU A 5 26.75 -0.25 -14.73
CA GLU A 5 27.14 0.54 -13.56
C GLU A 5 26.11 1.61 -13.16
N GLN A 6 25.33 2.13 -14.10
CA GLN A 6 24.40 3.25 -13.91
C GLN A 6 22.96 2.96 -14.32
N SER A 7 22.70 1.83 -14.97
CA SER A 7 21.39 1.47 -15.49
C SER A 7 21.03 0.02 -15.17
N PHE A 8 19.73 -0.26 -15.13
CA PHE A 8 19.21 -1.61 -15.18
C PHE A 8 17.92 -1.64 -16.00
N ALA A 9 17.64 -2.79 -16.61
CA ALA A 9 16.40 -3.08 -17.32
C ALA A 9 15.68 -4.26 -16.66
N ALA A 10 14.36 -4.14 -16.55
CA ALA A 10 13.49 -5.15 -15.98
C ALA A 10 12.22 -5.28 -16.82
N ASP A 11 11.75 -6.51 -16.98
CA ASP A 11 10.46 -6.78 -17.60
C ASP A 11 9.34 -6.52 -16.58
N VAL A 12 8.26 -5.90 -17.06
CA VAL A 12 7.09 -5.58 -16.24
C VAL A 12 5.93 -6.43 -16.71
N SER A 13 5.31 -7.17 -15.78
CA SER A 13 4.15 -7.99 -16.09
C SER A 13 2.92 -7.13 -16.40
N ASN A 14 1.95 -7.67 -17.15
CA ASN A 14 0.67 -6.99 -17.37
C ASN A 14 -0.09 -6.71 -16.06
N GLU A 15 0.07 -7.58 -15.05
CA GLU A 15 -0.50 -7.36 -13.71
C GLU A 15 0.10 -6.11 -13.07
N SER A 16 1.43 -5.98 -13.10
CA SER A 16 2.13 -4.80 -12.60
C SER A 16 1.71 -3.55 -13.37
N MET A 17 1.56 -3.61 -14.70
CA MET A 17 1.07 -2.48 -15.50
C MET A 17 -0.34 -2.05 -15.13
N ARG A 18 -1.20 -3.00 -14.73
CA ARG A 18 -2.59 -2.73 -14.35
C ARG A 18 -2.72 -2.16 -12.94
N CYS A 19 -1.93 -2.66 -12.00
CA CYS A 19 -2.09 -2.41 -10.57
C CYS A 19 -1.16 -1.31 -10.04
N THR A 20 -0.29 -0.76 -10.88
CA THR A 20 0.69 0.27 -10.49
C THR A 20 0.65 1.48 -11.42
N THR A 21 1.38 2.53 -11.03
CA THR A 21 1.61 3.72 -11.85
C THR A 21 2.66 3.53 -12.94
N LEU A 22 3.29 2.34 -13.05
CA LEU A 22 4.39 2.09 -14.00
C LEU A 22 4.00 2.38 -15.45
N GLY A 23 2.74 2.13 -15.83
CA GLY A 23 2.24 2.39 -17.18
C GLY A 23 2.10 3.87 -17.55
N GLU A 24 2.21 4.78 -16.58
CA GLU A 24 2.10 6.22 -16.78
C GLU A 24 3.47 6.92 -16.77
N LEU A 25 4.56 6.19 -16.48
CA LEU A 25 5.90 6.76 -16.40
C LEU A 25 6.46 7.09 -17.79
N GLY A 26 6.98 8.30 -17.93
CA GLY A 26 7.75 8.72 -19.11
C GLY A 26 9.25 8.79 -18.84
N GLU A 27 10.03 8.98 -19.90
CA GLU A 27 11.46 9.26 -19.78
C GLU A 27 11.73 10.46 -18.86
N GLY A 28 12.73 10.34 -17.99
CA GLY A 28 13.09 11.36 -17.00
C GLY A 28 12.24 11.36 -15.73
N THR A 29 11.22 10.49 -15.62
CA THR A 29 10.44 10.36 -14.39
C THR A 29 11.30 9.78 -13.26
N GLY A 30 11.36 10.48 -12.13
CA GLY A 30 12.05 9.97 -10.94
C GLY A 30 11.29 8.81 -10.31
N VAL A 31 12.02 7.79 -9.83
CA VAL A 31 11.46 6.62 -9.13
C VAL A 31 12.25 6.34 -7.85
N ASN A 32 11.58 5.75 -6.85
CA ASN A 32 12.27 5.20 -5.70
C ASN A 32 12.89 3.84 -6.07
N LEU A 33 14.10 3.57 -5.60
CA LEU A 33 14.78 2.29 -5.77
C LEU A 33 15.25 1.78 -4.42
N GLU A 34 14.86 0.55 -4.09
CA GLU A 34 15.33 -0.18 -2.92
C GLU A 34 15.88 -1.54 -3.37
N LYS A 35 17.04 -1.93 -2.82
CA LYS A 35 17.59 -3.26 -3.08
C LYS A 35 16.86 -4.28 -2.23
N ALA A 36 16.60 -5.46 -2.79
CA ALA A 36 16.09 -6.58 -2.02
C ALA A 36 16.97 -6.84 -0.80
N MET A 37 16.36 -6.83 0.39
CA MET A 37 17.03 -7.07 1.65
C MET A 37 17.11 -8.57 1.94
N LEU A 38 18.20 -9.01 2.56
CA LEU A 38 18.28 -10.36 3.12
C LEU A 38 17.38 -10.45 4.36
N ALA A 39 16.74 -11.60 4.56
CA ALA A 39 15.87 -11.83 5.72
C ALA A 39 16.60 -11.67 7.08
N SER A 40 17.93 -11.86 7.09
CA SER A 40 18.79 -11.69 8.26
C SER A 40 19.26 -10.24 8.49
N SER A 41 18.91 -9.32 7.60
CA SER A 41 19.26 -7.90 7.73
C SER A 41 18.34 -7.18 8.71
N ARG A 42 18.74 -5.97 9.13
CA ARG A 42 17.94 -5.13 10.03
C ARG A 42 16.81 -4.45 9.24
N PHE A 43 15.57 -4.69 9.63
CA PHE A 43 14.41 -3.95 9.11
C PHE A 43 14.35 -2.55 9.73
N GLY A 44 14.53 -1.52 8.90
CA GLY A 44 14.46 -0.12 9.32
C GLY A 44 13.04 0.48 9.33
N GLY A 45 12.09 -0.23 8.71
CA GLY A 45 10.66 0.08 8.66
C GLY A 45 9.83 -1.18 8.88
N HIS A 46 8.74 -1.33 8.13
CA HIS A 46 7.96 -2.57 8.09
C HIS A 46 8.40 -3.48 6.92
N ILE A 47 7.85 -4.70 6.86
CA ILE A 47 8.11 -5.61 5.75
C ILE A 47 7.34 -5.12 4.52
N VAL A 48 8.07 -4.77 3.47
CA VAL A 48 7.56 -4.40 2.16
C VAL A 48 7.94 -5.51 1.19
N SER A 49 6.96 -6.10 0.54
CA SER A 49 7.11 -7.23 -0.38
C SER A 49 7.31 -6.80 -1.84
N GLY A 50 6.93 -5.58 -2.18
CA GLY A 50 6.94 -5.06 -3.56
C GLY A 50 5.67 -5.43 -4.34
N HIS A 51 4.64 -5.95 -3.67
CA HIS A 51 3.34 -6.25 -4.26
C HIS A 51 2.37 -5.10 -4.00
N VAL A 52 2.27 -4.19 -4.96
CA VAL A 52 1.33 -3.07 -4.92
C VAL A 52 -0.10 -3.60 -4.94
N ASP A 53 -0.91 -3.10 -4.00
CA ASP A 53 -2.32 -3.46 -3.83
C ASP A 53 -3.27 -2.56 -4.59
N GLY A 54 -2.85 -1.33 -4.84
CA GLY A 54 -3.65 -0.39 -5.60
C GLY A 54 -2.99 0.97 -5.71
N VAL A 55 -3.70 1.87 -6.37
CA VAL A 55 -3.22 3.21 -6.68
C VAL A 55 -3.99 4.24 -5.88
N GLY A 56 -3.28 4.97 -5.02
CA GLY A 56 -3.81 6.11 -4.28
C GLY A 56 -3.63 7.42 -5.04
N THR A 57 -4.12 8.51 -4.47
CA THR A 57 -3.96 9.86 -5.03
C THR A 57 -3.63 10.85 -3.93
N LEU A 58 -2.63 11.72 -4.16
CA LEU A 58 -2.34 12.82 -3.25
C LEU A 58 -3.43 13.89 -3.34
N VAL A 59 -4.12 14.13 -2.22
CA VAL A 59 -5.22 15.09 -2.12
C VAL A 59 -4.74 16.45 -1.61
N SER A 60 -3.82 16.47 -0.66
CA SER A 60 -3.28 17.73 -0.12
C SER A 60 -1.84 17.58 0.38
N SER A 61 -1.08 18.66 0.29
CA SER A 61 0.29 18.77 0.77
C SER A 61 0.44 20.10 1.49
N GLN A 62 0.83 20.06 2.76
CA GLN A 62 1.00 21.25 3.60
C GLN A 62 2.29 21.14 4.40
N ALA A 63 3.00 22.26 4.54
CA ALA A 63 4.14 22.35 5.43
C ALA A 63 3.67 22.25 6.89
N ASP A 64 4.34 21.40 7.68
CA ASP A 64 4.15 21.23 9.11
C ASP A 64 5.52 21.36 9.78
N GLY A 65 5.94 22.60 10.03
CA GLY A 65 7.31 22.92 10.42
C GLY A 65 8.31 22.59 9.30
N GLN A 66 9.25 21.68 9.57
CA GLN A 66 10.19 21.16 8.56
C GLN A 66 9.66 19.88 7.86
N SER A 67 8.56 19.31 8.35
CA SER A 67 7.93 18.16 7.72
C SER A 67 6.86 18.57 6.70
N LEU A 68 6.47 17.62 5.85
CA LEU A 68 5.30 17.73 5.00
C LEU A 68 4.19 16.85 5.56
N ARG A 69 3.04 17.46 5.84
CA ARG A 69 1.80 16.75 6.10
C ARG A 69 1.12 16.49 4.76
N LEU A 70 0.99 15.21 4.41
CA LEU A 70 0.38 14.77 3.16
C LEU A 70 -0.92 14.02 3.47
N VAL A 71 -1.94 14.27 2.65
CA VAL A 71 -3.24 13.57 2.72
C VAL A 71 -3.44 12.84 1.42
N PHE A 72 -3.70 11.53 1.49
CA PHE A 72 -3.94 10.68 0.33
C PHE A 72 -5.34 10.10 0.39
N SER A 73 -5.95 9.86 -0.77
CA SER A 73 -7.12 8.99 -0.91
C SER A 73 -6.68 7.62 -1.42
N ALA A 74 -7.14 6.57 -0.76
CA ALA A 74 -6.98 5.18 -1.20
C ALA A 74 -8.27 4.66 -1.88
N PRO A 75 -8.16 3.62 -2.73
CA PRO A 75 -9.30 2.82 -3.15
C PRO A 75 -10.08 2.24 -1.96
N ASP A 76 -11.39 2.11 -2.12
CA ASP A 76 -12.29 1.68 -1.04
C ASP A 76 -11.98 0.28 -0.50
N GLU A 77 -11.51 -0.61 -1.36
CA GLU A 77 -11.07 -1.96 -1.02
C GLU A 77 -9.87 -2.00 -0.07
N LEU A 78 -9.03 -0.95 -0.06
CA LEU A 78 -7.84 -0.89 0.79
C LEU A 78 -8.11 -0.31 2.19
N LYS A 79 -9.26 0.36 2.39
CA LYS A 79 -9.60 1.05 3.65
C LYS A 79 -9.38 0.21 4.89
N LYS A 80 -9.81 -1.05 4.86
CA LYS A 80 -9.77 -1.99 5.99
C LYS A 80 -8.35 -2.38 6.42
N TYR A 81 -7.33 -2.16 5.58
CA TYR A 81 -5.94 -2.43 5.89
C TYR A 81 -5.16 -1.19 6.35
N ILE A 82 -5.75 0.01 6.23
CA ILE A 82 -5.10 1.27 6.57
C ILE A 82 -5.57 1.69 7.96
N ALA A 83 -4.71 1.52 8.96
CA ALA A 83 -5.00 1.86 10.35
C ALA A 83 -4.14 3.05 10.82
N ALA A 84 -4.71 3.93 11.64
CA ALA A 84 -3.94 4.97 12.31
C ALA A 84 -2.84 4.35 13.17
N LYS A 85 -1.63 4.93 13.10
CA LYS A 85 -0.38 4.40 13.67
C LYS A 85 0.10 3.07 13.06
N GLY A 86 -0.58 2.57 12.04
CA GLY A 86 -0.12 1.44 11.23
C GLY A 86 0.94 1.85 10.20
N SER A 87 1.51 0.85 9.55
CA SER A 87 2.47 1.02 8.47
C SER A 87 1.80 0.92 7.11
N LEU A 88 2.27 1.72 6.16
CA LEU A 88 1.86 1.69 4.76
C LEU A 88 3.06 2.03 3.88
N SER A 89 3.21 1.32 2.77
CA SER A 89 4.22 1.65 1.76
C SER A 89 3.60 2.53 0.68
N ILE A 90 4.25 3.66 0.37
CA ILE A 90 3.87 4.58 -0.71
C ILE A 90 5.04 4.72 -1.67
N ASP A 91 4.86 4.28 -2.92
CA ASP A 91 5.94 4.15 -3.91
C ASP A 91 7.20 3.49 -3.33
N GLY A 92 7.02 2.43 -2.53
CA GLY A 92 8.11 1.68 -1.89
C GLY A 92 8.65 2.30 -0.61
N ALA A 93 8.27 3.53 -0.25
CA ALA A 93 8.69 4.15 1.00
C ALA A 93 7.81 3.70 2.16
N SER A 94 8.40 3.05 3.17
CA SER A 94 7.72 2.66 4.41
C SER A 94 7.39 3.88 5.28
N LEU A 95 6.12 4.13 5.53
CA LEU A 95 5.62 5.32 6.23
C LEU A 95 4.62 4.94 7.33
N THR A 96 4.47 5.82 8.32
CA THR A 96 3.48 5.67 9.39
C THR A 96 2.24 6.50 9.09
N VAL A 97 1.08 5.85 9.08
CA VAL A 97 -0.21 6.51 8.98
C VAL A 97 -0.50 7.26 10.27
N ASN A 98 -0.83 8.55 10.19
CA ASN A 98 -1.10 9.36 11.38
C ASN A 98 -2.58 9.37 11.73
N GLU A 99 -3.44 9.63 10.76
CA GLU A 99 -4.89 9.67 10.91
C GLU A 99 -5.54 8.99 9.70
N VAL A 100 -6.75 8.47 9.91
CA VAL A 100 -7.58 7.86 8.86
C VAL A 100 -8.99 8.43 8.98
N ASN A 101 -9.54 8.87 7.86
CA ASN A 101 -10.92 9.34 7.74
C ASN A 101 -11.53 8.80 6.44
N ALA A 102 -12.49 7.88 6.57
CA ALA A 102 -13.12 7.20 5.45
C ALA A 102 -12.09 6.55 4.50
N ASN A 103 -11.94 7.06 3.26
CA ASN A 103 -10.97 6.59 2.28
C ASN A 103 -9.66 7.38 2.28
N GLN A 104 -9.53 8.37 3.16
CA GLN A 104 -8.36 9.22 3.24
C GLN A 104 -7.51 8.87 4.45
N PHE A 105 -6.21 9.05 4.30
CA PHE A 105 -5.26 8.90 5.37
C PHE A 105 -4.18 9.97 5.29
N THR A 106 -3.59 10.27 6.44
CA THR A 106 -2.55 11.28 6.56
C THR A 106 -1.22 10.66 6.94
N ILE A 107 -0.14 11.25 6.45
CA ILE A 107 1.22 10.95 6.87
C ILE A 107 1.98 12.24 7.13
N ASN A 108 3.05 12.14 7.90
CA ASN A 108 3.99 13.22 8.13
C ASN A 108 5.37 12.81 7.67
N VAL A 109 5.92 13.53 6.70
CA VAL A 109 7.18 13.20 6.04
C VAL A 109 8.28 14.11 6.56
N ILE A 110 9.28 13.53 7.21
CA ILE A 110 10.43 14.26 7.74
C ILE A 110 11.40 14.70 6.63
N PRO A 111 12.25 15.73 6.86
CA PRO A 111 13.18 16.25 5.85
C PRO A 111 14.04 15.19 5.17
N HIS A 112 14.56 14.23 5.94
CA HIS A 112 15.40 13.17 5.38
C HIS A 112 14.66 12.38 4.30
N THR A 113 13.43 11.93 4.58
CA THR A 113 12.59 11.18 3.62
C THR A 113 12.20 12.04 2.41
N GLN A 114 11.92 13.33 2.62
CA GLN A 114 11.64 14.27 1.52
C GLN A 114 12.81 14.35 0.53
N THR A 115 14.05 14.34 1.04
CA THR A 115 15.26 14.42 0.20
C THR A 115 15.71 13.09 -0.38
N ALA A 116 15.45 11.99 0.33
CA ALA A 116 15.94 10.66 -0.04
C ALA A 116 14.99 9.91 -0.99
N THR A 117 13.77 10.43 -1.20
CA THR A 117 12.74 9.78 -2.01
C THR A 117 12.03 10.80 -2.89
N ILE A 118 11.25 10.33 -3.87
CA ILE A 118 10.47 11.20 -4.76
C ILE A 118 9.33 11.94 -4.06
N ILE A 119 8.98 11.58 -2.83
CA ILE A 119 7.81 12.09 -2.09
C ILE A 119 7.85 13.62 -1.89
N GLY A 120 9.06 14.19 -1.78
CA GLY A 120 9.24 15.63 -1.60
C GLY A 120 8.80 16.44 -2.82
N ASN A 121 8.70 15.80 -3.98
CA ASN A 121 8.36 16.43 -5.25
C ASN A 121 6.93 16.13 -5.71
N TYR A 122 6.14 15.41 -4.89
CA TYR A 122 4.78 15.04 -5.26
C TYR A 122 3.90 16.26 -5.55
N GLN A 123 3.03 16.10 -6.55
CA GLN A 123 2.05 17.12 -6.93
C GLN A 123 0.64 16.70 -6.51
N ILE A 124 -0.21 17.67 -6.20
CA ILE A 124 -1.62 17.38 -5.93
C ILE A 124 -2.25 16.67 -7.13
N ASN A 125 -3.09 15.69 -6.85
CA ASN A 125 -3.69 14.74 -7.80
C ASN A 125 -2.72 13.72 -8.42
N GLN A 126 -1.45 13.70 -8.00
CA GLN A 126 -0.53 12.65 -8.42
C GLN A 126 -0.97 11.28 -7.89
N LYS A 127 -0.91 10.29 -8.76
CA LYS A 127 -1.13 8.88 -8.42
C LYS A 127 0.12 8.28 -7.77
N VAL A 128 -0.10 7.43 -6.79
CA VAL A 128 0.98 6.75 -6.04
C VAL A 128 0.64 5.29 -5.83
N ASN A 129 1.66 4.43 -5.83
CA ASN A 129 1.50 3.02 -5.52
C ASN A 129 1.32 2.82 -4.02
N LEU A 130 0.31 2.06 -3.61
CA LEU A 130 0.06 1.70 -2.22
C LEU A 130 0.27 0.21 -2.03
N GLU A 131 1.07 -0.15 -1.03
CA GLU A 131 1.18 -1.54 -0.54
C GLU A 131 0.83 -1.56 0.95
N VAL A 132 -0.14 -2.41 1.31
CA VAL A 132 -0.64 -2.55 2.67
C VAL A 132 0.27 -3.44 3.50
N ASP A 133 0.24 -3.26 4.82
CA ASP A 133 1.01 -4.11 5.72
C ASP A 133 0.63 -5.59 5.52
N LEU A 134 1.65 -6.41 5.27
CA LEU A 134 1.49 -7.84 5.06
C LEU A 134 0.76 -8.52 6.23
N VAL A 135 0.99 -8.05 7.46
CA VAL A 135 0.29 -8.55 8.66
C VAL A 135 -1.21 -8.28 8.56
N ALA A 136 -1.62 -7.08 8.13
CA ALA A 136 -3.04 -6.74 7.96
C ALA A 136 -3.72 -7.65 6.93
N ARG A 137 -3.03 -7.95 5.82
CA ARG A 137 -3.52 -8.88 4.79
C ARG A 137 -3.77 -10.29 5.32
N TYR A 138 -2.80 -10.84 6.08
CA TYR A 138 -2.96 -12.18 6.64
C TYR A 138 -4.00 -12.25 7.75
N LEU A 139 -4.09 -11.22 8.60
CA LEU A 139 -5.13 -11.13 9.63
C LEU A 139 -6.52 -11.15 9.02
N GLU A 140 -6.74 -10.41 7.92
CA GLU A 140 -8.02 -10.43 7.23
C GLU A 140 -8.36 -11.84 6.71
N ARG A 141 -7.41 -12.49 6.02
CA ARG A 141 -7.61 -13.86 5.52
C ARG A 141 -7.93 -14.84 6.63
N LEU A 142 -7.29 -14.72 7.79
CA LEU A 142 -7.58 -15.57 8.96
C LEU A 142 -9.00 -15.34 9.48
N ILE A 143 -9.43 -14.08 9.61
CA ILE A 143 -10.78 -13.74 10.07
C ILE A 143 -11.85 -14.19 9.07
N GLN A 144 -11.61 -14.06 7.76
CA GLN A 144 -12.52 -14.52 6.71
C GLN A 144 -12.54 -16.04 6.52
N GLY A 145 -11.43 -16.71 6.85
CA GLY A 145 -11.28 -18.16 6.75
C GLY A 145 -12.30 -18.94 7.58
N ASP A 146 -12.85 -18.32 8.63
CA ASP A 146 -13.92 -18.90 9.45
C ASP A 146 -15.34 -18.57 8.91
N GLU A 147 -15.55 -17.41 8.28
CA GLU A 147 -16.86 -17.03 7.72
C GLU A 147 -17.24 -17.80 6.45
N ALA A 148 -16.27 -18.25 5.64
CA ALA A 148 -16.53 -18.96 4.39
C ALA A 148 -17.19 -20.34 4.59
N THR A 149 -17.25 -20.84 5.82
CA THR A 149 -17.80 -22.15 6.19
C THR A 149 -19.12 -22.09 6.95
N ILE A 150 -19.65 -20.90 7.23
CA ILE A 150 -20.92 -20.72 7.96
C ILE A 150 -21.98 -20.23 6.97
N PRO A 151 -23.04 -21.01 6.67
CA PRO A 151 -24.16 -20.52 5.88
C PRO A 151 -24.71 -19.26 6.53
N LYS A 152 -24.69 -18.12 5.81
CA LYS A 152 -25.19 -16.82 6.31
C LYS A 152 -26.70 -16.80 6.61
N VAL A 153 -27.41 -17.89 6.34
CA VAL A 153 -28.84 -18.02 6.59
C VAL A 153 -29.10 -19.34 7.30
N LEU A 154 -29.28 -19.26 8.63
CA LEU A 154 -29.85 -20.35 9.41
C LEU A 154 -31.39 -20.20 9.38
N ASP A 155 -32.01 -20.57 8.26
CA ASP A 155 -33.47 -20.56 8.14
C ASP A 155 -34.09 -21.93 8.43
N ARG A 156 -35.42 -21.96 8.50
CA ARG A 156 -36.19 -23.18 8.77
C ARG A 156 -36.05 -24.23 7.67
N GLU A 157 -35.79 -23.85 6.42
CA GLU A 157 -35.62 -24.80 5.33
C GLU A 157 -34.26 -25.50 5.43
N PHE A 158 -33.21 -24.75 5.76
CA PHE A 158 -31.86 -25.27 6.01
C PHE A 158 -31.85 -26.30 7.15
N LEU A 159 -32.53 -26.01 8.26
CA LEU A 159 -32.63 -26.92 9.40
C LEU A 159 -33.38 -28.22 9.05
N LYS A 160 -34.51 -28.11 8.33
CA LYS A 160 -35.27 -29.28 7.85
C LYS A 160 -34.45 -30.15 6.90
N ALA A 161 -33.71 -29.55 5.98
CA ALA A 161 -32.89 -30.29 5.00
C ALA A 161 -31.77 -31.11 5.66
N HIS A 162 -31.33 -30.73 6.87
CA HIS A 162 -30.25 -31.39 7.60
C HIS A 162 -30.75 -32.21 8.81
N GLY A 163 -32.05 -32.55 8.84
CA GLY A 163 -32.61 -33.47 9.85
C GLY A 163 -32.89 -32.85 11.21
N PHE A 164 -32.82 -31.51 11.32
CA PHE A 164 -33.27 -30.76 12.49
C PHE A 164 -34.68 -30.22 12.20
N GLY A 165 -35.69 -31.09 12.36
CA GLY A 165 -37.08 -30.76 12.07
C GLY A 165 -38.05 -31.59 12.89
#